data_AF-A0A0G1UMA5-F1
#
_entry.id   AF-A0A0G1UMA5-F1
#
_cell.length_a   1.000
_cell.length_b   1.000
_cell.length_c   1.000
_cell.angle_alpha   90.00
_cell.angle_beta   90.00
_cell.angle_gamma   90.00
#
_symmetry.space_group_name_H-M   'P 1'
#
loop_
_entity.id
_entity.type
_entity.pdbx_description
1 polymer ?
#
loop_
_entity_poly.entity_id
_entity_poly.type
_entity_poly.pdbx_seq_one_letter_code
_entity_poly.pdbx_strand_id
1 'polypeptide(L)'
;MAMRGYWDEFWRELLREGTQAYACTAGIKGGVARCRNLIPCSAHPDGTPKAPRPDRVLLKVNLSKAWDDRFQKAGIPLLQRTWERAQQLRADHVESAGQLGRNAFAVRTQQSPQRNQTFQGQEVPENADTGCPVFGNEGVTKGVSGQSLSKTSWDLRDAGFRLVAAHRLQRNWKPPVRLVLIFEKGQGARDVQFPWELFRELVATCFKQVDVWANERRPDNLVVHTVNCGARDDKATPAYGLRFAGGDWGVQTAISSLWITDLWITKG
;
A
#
# COMPACT_ATOMS: atom_id res chain seq x y z
N MET A 1 -4.29 16.99 33.25
CA MET A 1 -5.50 16.26 32.77
C MET A 1 -6.31 17.04 31.72
N ALA A 2 -5.73 18.03 31.03
CA ALA A 2 -6.45 18.90 30.08
C ALA A 2 -6.11 18.65 28.59
N MET A 3 -5.18 17.74 28.26
CA MET A 3 -4.81 17.49 26.87
C MET A 3 -5.82 16.63 26.08
N ARG A 4 -6.65 15.79 26.72
CA ARG A 4 -7.57 14.90 25.98
C ARG A 4 -8.68 15.63 25.22
N GLY A 5 -9.19 16.75 25.74
CA GLY A 5 -10.30 17.49 25.09
C GLY A 5 -9.89 18.22 23.81
N TYR A 6 -8.66 18.76 23.77
CA TYR A 6 -8.15 19.49 22.60
C TYR A 6 -7.91 18.58 21.39
N TRP A 7 -7.50 17.32 21.64
CA TRP A 7 -7.36 16.33 20.58
C TRP A 7 -8.71 15.92 19.99
N ASP A 8 -9.74 15.72 20.82
CA ASP A 8 -11.07 15.29 20.34
C ASP A 8 -11.79 16.39 19.55
N GLU A 9 -11.63 17.67 19.91
CA GLU A 9 -12.14 18.80 19.11
C GLU A 9 -11.36 19.00 17.82
N PHE A 10 -10.02 18.92 17.87
CA PHE A 10 -9.16 19.00 16.68
C PHE A 10 -9.46 17.90 15.65
N TRP A 11 -9.72 16.67 16.12
CA TRP A 11 -10.17 15.58 15.26
C TRP A 11 -11.55 15.85 14.66
N ARG A 12 -12.51 16.40 15.43
CA ARG A 12 -13.85 16.75 14.92
C ARG A 12 -13.80 17.82 13.84
N GLU A 13 -12.93 18.82 13.97
CA GLU A 13 -12.75 19.89 12.97
C GLU A 13 -12.14 19.35 11.67
N LEU A 14 -11.06 18.55 11.76
CA LEU A 14 -10.45 17.85 10.61
C LEU A 14 -11.39 16.83 9.93
N LEU A 15 -12.25 16.19 10.72
CA LEU A 15 -13.28 15.28 10.22
C LEU A 15 -14.46 16.00 9.56
N ARG A 16 -14.61 17.31 9.76
CA ARG A 16 -15.71 18.10 9.18
C ARG A 16 -15.39 18.66 7.79
N GLU A 17 -14.10 18.77 7.45
CA GLU A 17 -13.64 19.42 6.20
C GLU A 17 -13.23 18.45 5.07
N GLY A 18 -13.39 17.13 5.23
CA GLY A 18 -13.00 16.17 4.19
C GLY A 18 -11.49 16.15 3.93
N THR A 19 -10.70 16.51 4.95
CA THR A 19 -9.27 16.81 4.82
C THR A 19 -8.50 15.58 4.32
N GLN A 20 -7.80 15.76 3.19
CA GLN A 20 -6.84 14.79 2.69
C GLN A 20 -5.62 14.81 3.62
N ALA A 21 -5.43 13.76 4.40
CA ALA A 21 -4.24 13.60 5.22
C ALA A 21 -3.10 13.11 4.34
N TYR A 22 -1.95 13.78 4.30
CA TYR A 22 -0.77 13.32 3.56
C TYR A 22 0.25 12.73 4.53
N ALA A 23 0.72 11.51 4.27
CA ALA A 23 1.79 10.91 5.05
C ALA A 23 3.13 11.51 4.65
N CYS A 24 3.69 12.29 5.57
CA CYS A 24 5.08 12.66 5.48
C CYS A 24 5.93 11.43 5.84
N THR A 25 6.74 11.00 4.90
CA THR A 25 7.75 10.01 5.20
C THR A 25 8.89 10.73 5.87
N ALA A 26 9.28 10.27 7.05
CA ALA A 26 10.50 10.75 7.67
C ALA A 26 11.70 10.06 7.00
N GLY A 27 12.64 10.83 6.47
CA GLY A 27 14.03 10.46 6.25
C GLY A 27 14.56 9.72 7.46
N ILE A 28 15.04 8.52 7.19
CA ILE A 28 15.31 7.55 8.23
C ILE A 28 16.76 7.73 8.71
N LYS A 29 16.94 8.26 9.92
CA LYS A 29 18.12 7.93 10.73
C LYS A 29 17.81 6.66 11.55
N GLY A 30 18.36 5.52 11.15
CA GLY A 30 18.32 4.26 11.92
C GLY A 30 17.15 3.28 11.68
N GLY A 31 16.57 3.22 10.48
CA GLY A 31 15.59 2.19 10.09
C GLY A 31 14.11 2.43 10.44
N VAL A 32 13.70 3.55 11.06
CA VAL A 32 12.32 3.74 11.54
C VAL A 32 11.67 5.01 10.97
N ALA A 33 10.46 4.87 10.41
CA ALA A 33 9.63 6.00 9.98
C ALA A 33 9.10 6.80 11.18
N ARG A 34 9.33 8.12 11.19
CA ARG A 34 9.06 9.01 12.33
C ARG A 34 7.81 9.88 12.20
N CYS A 35 7.28 10.19 11.01
CA CYS A 35 6.01 10.93 10.94
C CYS A 35 4.82 10.01 11.08
N ARG A 36 3.90 10.40 11.95
CA ARG A 36 2.55 9.84 12.06
C ARG A 36 1.47 10.90 11.83
N ASN A 37 1.87 12.11 11.42
CA ASN A 37 0.95 13.23 11.34
C ASN A 37 0.10 13.12 10.08
N LEU A 38 -1.22 13.17 10.27
CA LEU A 38 -2.24 13.16 9.23
C LEU A 38 -2.47 14.57 8.64
N ILE A 39 -1.44 15.42 8.64
CA ILE A 39 -1.49 16.81 8.19
C ILE A 39 -0.46 16.96 7.07
N PRO A 40 -0.76 17.69 5.96
CA PRO A 40 0.26 18.07 4.99
C PRO A 40 1.38 18.86 5.67
N CYS A 41 2.49 18.20 6.03
CA CYS A 41 3.67 18.91 6.50
C CYS A 41 4.46 19.41 5.27
N SER A 42 4.76 20.70 5.22
CA SER A 42 5.71 21.27 4.24
C SER A 42 7.15 20.83 4.56
N ALA A 43 7.48 20.74 5.84
CA ALA A 43 8.69 20.15 6.42
C ALA A 43 8.36 19.59 7.81
N HIS A 44 9.13 18.62 8.30
CA HIS A 44 8.99 18.19 9.68
C HIS A 44 9.59 19.22 10.65
N PRO A 45 9.00 19.43 11.84
CA PRO A 45 9.59 20.26 12.89
C PRO A 45 11.01 19.82 13.31
N ASP A 46 11.35 18.54 13.10
CA ASP A 46 12.67 17.98 13.40
C ASP A 46 13.63 17.99 12.20
N GLY A 47 13.28 18.65 11.09
CA GLY A 47 14.10 18.78 9.89
C GLY A 47 14.16 17.50 9.02
N THR A 48 13.36 16.49 9.34
CA THR A 48 13.40 15.21 8.62
C THR A 48 12.83 15.33 7.19
N PRO A 49 13.53 14.82 6.14
CA PRO A 49 13.08 14.96 4.75
C PRO A 49 11.94 14.00 4.41
N LYS A 50 11.10 14.34 3.40
CA LYS A 50 10.01 13.49 2.88
C LYS A 50 10.52 12.22 2.18
N ALA A 51 9.64 11.25 1.95
CA ALA A 51 9.94 10.15 1.02
C ALA A 51 10.19 10.74 -0.36
N PRO A 52 11.11 10.13 -1.12
CA PRO A 52 11.17 10.41 -2.54
C PRO A 52 9.81 10.08 -3.18
N ARG A 53 9.41 10.88 -4.17
CA ARG A 53 8.20 10.60 -4.95
C ARG A 53 8.45 9.35 -5.81
N PRO A 54 7.45 8.46 -5.99
CA PRO A 54 7.65 7.26 -6.77
C PRO A 54 7.72 7.57 -8.27
N ASP A 55 8.58 6.85 -8.97
CA ASP A 55 8.53 6.70 -10.42
C ASP A 55 7.66 5.48 -10.80
N ARG A 56 7.59 4.51 -9.90
CA ARG A 56 6.80 3.28 -10.05
C ARG A 56 6.02 2.96 -8.78
N VAL A 57 4.78 2.51 -8.95
CA VAL A 57 3.93 2.01 -7.86
C VAL A 57 3.53 0.56 -8.12
N LEU A 58 3.78 -0.32 -7.16
CA LEU A 58 3.34 -1.71 -7.17
C LEU A 58 2.15 -1.88 -6.22
N LEU A 59 0.96 -2.08 -6.77
CA LEU A 59 -0.24 -2.40 -5.97
C LEU A 59 -0.43 -3.91 -5.90
N LYS A 60 -0.40 -4.48 -4.69
CA LYS A 60 -0.44 -5.93 -4.44
C LYS A 60 -1.63 -6.29 -3.58
N VAL A 61 -2.59 -7.00 -4.16
CA VAL A 61 -3.85 -7.40 -3.49
C VAL A 61 -3.89 -8.92 -3.34
N ASN A 62 -4.09 -9.43 -2.12
CA ASN A 62 -4.33 -10.86 -1.91
C ASN A 62 -5.69 -11.27 -2.52
N LEU A 63 -5.72 -12.36 -3.29
CA LEU A 63 -6.92 -12.88 -3.93
C LEU A 63 -7.43 -14.12 -3.20
N SER A 64 -8.74 -14.22 -3.00
CA SER A 64 -9.35 -15.53 -2.72
C SER A 64 -9.34 -16.38 -3.98
N LYS A 65 -9.58 -17.70 -3.85
CA LYS A 65 -9.70 -18.59 -5.02
C LYS A 65 -10.74 -18.09 -6.04
N ALA A 66 -11.90 -17.64 -5.57
CA ALA A 66 -12.95 -17.13 -6.45
C ALA A 66 -12.48 -15.91 -7.27
N TRP A 67 -11.75 -14.99 -6.65
CA TRP A 67 -11.19 -13.82 -7.34
C TRP A 67 -10.06 -14.20 -8.30
N ASP A 68 -9.16 -15.11 -7.89
CA ASP A 68 -8.10 -15.63 -8.74
C ASP A 68 -8.66 -16.28 -10.01
N ASP A 69 -9.69 -17.12 -9.89
CA ASP A 69 -10.38 -17.75 -11.01
C ASP A 69 -11.02 -16.71 -11.95
N ARG A 70 -11.58 -15.61 -11.43
CA ARG A 70 -12.16 -14.53 -12.25
C ARG A 70 -11.08 -13.79 -13.05
N PHE A 71 -9.95 -13.43 -12.43
CA PHE A 71 -8.86 -12.77 -13.13
C PHE A 71 -8.15 -13.70 -14.12
N GLN A 72 -8.09 -15.00 -13.82
CA GLN A 72 -7.62 -16.00 -14.78
C GLN A 72 -8.50 -16.03 -16.04
N LYS A 73 -9.82 -16.08 -15.87
CA LYS A 73 -10.77 -16.05 -17.00
C LYS A 73 -10.69 -14.75 -17.80
N ALA A 74 -10.37 -13.64 -17.13
CA ALA A 74 -10.12 -12.34 -17.77
C ALA A 74 -8.75 -12.23 -18.46
N GLY A 75 -7.97 -13.31 -18.54
CA GLY A 75 -6.70 -13.36 -19.27
C GLY A 75 -5.49 -12.81 -18.51
N ILE A 76 -5.59 -12.56 -17.20
CA ILE A 76 -4.44 -12.07 -16.43
C ILE A 76 -3.43 -13.20 -16.19
N PRO A 77 -2.17 -13.05 -16.62
CA PRO A 77 -1.18 -14.12 -16.57
C PRO A 77 -0.80 -14.48 -15.14
N LEU A 78 -0.50 -15.76 -14.92
CA LEU A 78 0.05 -16.26 -13.65
C LEU A 78 1.57 -16.28 -13.74
N LEU A 79 2.23 -15.61 -12.81
CA LEU A 79 3.66 -15.73 -12.55
C LEU A 79 3.85 -16.59 -11.30
N GLN A 80 4.70 -17.60 -11.43
CA GLN A 80 5.13 -18.40 -10.29
C GLN A 80 6.46 -17.85 -9.76
N ARG A 81 6.52 -17.65 -8.45
CA ARG A 81 7.77 -17.32 -7.76
C ARG A 81 8.34 -18.58 -7.13
N THR A 82 9.48 -19.00 -7.63
CA THR A 82 10.24 -20.13 -7.07
C THR A 82 10.97 -19.72 -5.80
N TRP A 83 11.37 -20.72 -5.01
CA TRP A 83 12.06 -20.50 -3.74
C TRP A 83 13.41 -19.80 -3.95
N GLU A 84 14.15 -20.25 -4.97
CA GLU A 84 15.45 -19.69 -5.39
C GLU A 84 15.30 -18.22 -5.75
N ARG A 85 14.26 -17.88 -6.53
CA ARG A 85 14.00 -16.47 -6.88
C ARG A 85 13.71 -15.62 -5.64
N ALA A 86 13.04 -16.17 -4.64
CA ALA A 86 12.79 -15.45 -3.39
C ALA A 86 14.04 -15.32 -2.52
N GLN A 87 14.93 -16.32 -2.50
CA GLN A 87 16.24 -16.20 -1.85
C GLN A 87 17.10 -15.14 -2.50
N GLN A 88 17.14 -15.08 -3.83
CA GLN A 88 17.85 -14.04 -4.56
C GLN A 88 17.31 -12.64 -4.22
N LEU A 89 15.99 -12.45 -4.29
CA LEU A 89 15.35 -11.18 -3.92
C LEU A 89 15.65 -10.78 -2.46
N ARG A 90 15.76 -11.76 -1.54
CA ARG A 90 16.17 -11.49 -0.16
C ARG A 90 17.61 -10.97 -0.10
N ALA A 91 18.53 -11.62 -0.80
CA ALA A 91 19.94 -11.20 -0.84
C ALA A 91 20.06 -9.77 -1.38
N ASP A 92 19.40 -9.48 -2.51
CA ASP A 92 19.34 -8.14 -3.10
C ASP A 92 18.79 -7.12 -2.09
N HIS A 93 17.76 -7.51 -1.33
CA HIS A 93 17.17 -6.63 -0.31
C HIS A 93 18.10 -6.36 0.87
N VAL A 94 18.79 -7.39 1.36
CA VAL A 94 19.75 -7.26 2.47
C VAL A 94 20.93 -6.40 2.05
N GLU A 95 21.48 -6.65 0.86
CA GLU A 95 22.59 -5.88 0.30
C GLU A 95 22.21 -4.41 0.13
N SER A 96 21.08 -4.14 -0.52
CA SER A 96 20.60 -2.78 -0.75
C SER A 96 20.33 -2.04 0.57
N ALA A 97 19.72 -2.70 1.57
CA ALA A 97 19.56 -2.09 2.90
C ALA A 97 20.91 -1.80 3.57
N GLY A 98 21.89 -2.70 3.45
CA GLY A 98 23.24 -2.54 3.99
C GLY A 98 23.99 -1.35 3.39
N GLN A 99 23.93 -1.18 2.06
CA GLN A 99 24.52 -0.02 1.36
C GLN A 99 23.96 1.33 1.86
N LEU A 100 22.76 1.31 2.44
CA LEU A 100 22.05 2.47 2.97
C LEU A 100 22.19 2.62 4.49
N GLY A 101 23.02 1.80 5.14
CA GLY A 101 23.20 1.80 6.59
C GLY A 101 21.94 1.37 7.35
N ARG A 102 21.11 0.50 6.76
CA ARG A 102 19.84 0.03 7.34
C ARG A 102 19.88 -1.45 7.71
N ASN A 103 19.09 -1.79 8.71
CA ASN A 103 18.80 -3.17 9.04
C ASN A 103 17.55 -3.63 8.27
N ALA A 104 17.75 -4.53 7.30
CA ALA A 104 16.71 -5.09 6.43
C ALA A 104 15.57 -5.83 7.17
N PHE A 105 15.76 -6.13 8.46
CA PHE A 105 14.82 -6.90 9.28
C PHE A 105 14.14 -6.07 10.37
N ALA A 106 14.56 -4.81 10.58
CA ALA A 106 14.20 -4.00 11.76
C ALA A 106 12.68 -3.83 11.97
N VAL A 107 11.92 -3.66 10.89
CA VAL A 107 10.46 -3.46 10.99
C VAL A 107 9.72 -4.77 11.23
N ARG A 108 10.19 -5.88 10.65
CA ARG A 108 9.50 -7.17 10.72
C ARG A 108 9.72 -7.91 12.04
N THR A 109 10.91 -7.78 12.64
CA THR A 109 11.18 -8.34 13.97
C THR A 109 10.31 -7.70 15.06
N GLN A 110 9.93 -6.43 14.88
CA GLN A 110 9.05 -5.71 15.81
C GLN A 110 7.55 -6.01 15.62
N GLN A 111 7.11 -6.27 14.39
CA GLN A 111 5.69 -6.47 14.07
C GLN A 111 5.17 -7.90 14.32
N SER A 112 6.04 -8.91 14.36
CA SER A 112 5.62 -10.30 14.62
C SER A 112 6.78 -11.19 15.05
N PRO A 113 7.04 -11.34 16.36
CA PRO A 113 7.94 -12.38 16.88
C PRO A 113 7.54 -13.79 16.44
N GLN A 114 6.24 -13.99 16.14
CA GLN A 114 5.64 -15.25 15.68
C GLN A 114 5.72 -15.46 14.15
N ARG A 115 6.34 -14.54 13.39
CA ARG A 115 6.57 -14.66 11.93
C ARG A 115 8.00 -15.10 11.58
N ASN A 116 8.64 -15.88 12.45
CA ASN A 116 9.60 -16.88 12.01
C ASN A 116 8.86 -17.98 11.26
N GLN A 117 8.17 -17.60 10.17
CA GLN A 117 7.51 -18.55 9.30
C GLN A 117 8.62 -19.36 8.67
N THR A 118 8.74 -20.61 9.11
CA THR A 118 9.48 -21.61 8.40
C THR A 118 8.52 -22.29 7.43
N PHE A 119 8.99 -22.53 6.21
CA PHE A 119 8.33 -23.41 5.28
C PHE A 119 9.23 -24.64 5.14
N GLN A 120 8.70 -25.81 5.48
CA GLN A 120 9.48 -27.06 5.51
C GLN A 120 10.76 -26.95 6.35
N GLY A 121 10.70 -26.25 7.49
CA GLY A 121 11.84 -26.08 8.39
C GLY A 121 12.85 -24.99 7.99
N GLN A 122 12.68 -24.32 6.85
CA GLN A 122 13.56 -23.23 6.40
C GLN A 122 12.89 -21.86 6.55
N GLU A 123 13.64 -20.83 6.96
CA GLU A 123 13.13 -19.45 7.02
C GLU A 123 12.58 -18.99 5.66
N VAL A 124 11.38 -18.40 5.68
CA VAL A 124 10.80 -17.80 4.47
C VAL A 124 11.67 -16.62 4.00
N PRO A 125 12.14 -16.63 2.73
CA PRO A 125 13.09 -15.63 2.25
C PRO A 125 12.56 -14.20 2.25
N GLU A 126 11.23 -14.00 2.15
CA GLU A 126 10.57 -12.70 1.99
C GLU A 126 10.60 -11.79 3.25
N ASN A 127 11.43 -12.07 4.25
CA ASN A 127 11.50 -11.33 5.52
C ASN A 127 12.48 -10.13 5.52
N ALA A 128 13.22 -9.90 4.44
CA ALA A 128 14.04 -8.70 4.26
C ALA A 128 13.27 -7.63 3.47
N ASP A 129 13.29 -6.39 3.96
CA ASP A 129 12.73 -5.21 3.28
C ASP A 129 13.81 -4.16 3.05
N THR A 130 13.79 -3.54 1.86
CA THR A 130 14.66 -2.39 1.51
C THR A 130 14.01 -1.03 1.77
N GLY A 131 12.68 -1.03 1.92
CA GLY A 131 11.88 0.18 1.96
C GLY A 131 11.57 0.70 3.36
N CYS A 132 11.06 1.91 3.37
CA CYS A 132 10.55 2.62 4.53
C CYS A 132 9.02 2.52 4.55
N PRO A 133 8.37 2.16 5.67
CA PRO A 133 6.93 2.22 5.74
C PRO A 133 6.46 3.69 5.74
N VAL A 134 5.61 4.04 4.78
CA VAL A 134 5.09 5.42 4.57
C VAL A 134 4.24 5.89 5.74
N PHE A 135 3.42 4.99 6.29
CA PHE A 135 2.56 5.25 7.44
C PHE A 135 3.13 4.66 8.74
N GLY A 136 4.45 4.37 8.78
CA GLY A 136 5.08 3.68 9.90
C GLY A 136 4.70 2.21 10.03
N ASN A 137 5.21 1.56 11.08
CA ASN A 137 5.05 0.12 11.31
C ASN A 137 3.60 -0.31 11.58
N GLU A 138 2.66 0.62 11.67
CA GLU A 138 1.25 0.32 11.97
C GLU A 138 0.37 0.40 10.71
N GLY A 139 0.95 0.73 9.54
CA GLY A 139 0.24 0.85 8.27
C GLY A 139 -0.72 2.04 8.23
N VAL A 140 -1.67 2.03 7.29
CA VAL A 140 -2.64 3.13 7.11
C VAL A 140 -3.42 3.45 8.38
N THR A 141 -3.58 2.51 9.32
CA THR A 141 -4.07 2.76 10.71
C THR A 141 -3.85 1.55 11.62
N LYS A 142 -3.43 1.77 12.86
CA LYS A 142 -3.49 0.78 13.94
C LYS A 142 -4.94 0.54 14.37
N GLY A 143 -5.39 -0.71 14.37
CA GLY A 143 -6.60 -1.13 15.10
C GLY A 143 -7.95 -0.73 14.50
N VAL A 144 -7.98 -0.16 13.29
CA VAL A 144 -9.23 0.10 12.57
C VAL A 144 -9.29 -0.81 11.35
N SER A 145 -10.34 -1.63 11.25
CA SER A 145 -10.70 -2.33 10.01
C SER A 145 -11.42 -1.35 9.09
N GLY A 146 -11.37 -1.57 7.78
CA GLY A 146 -12.13 -0.73 6.84
C GLY A 146 -11.31 0.16 5.90
N GLN A 147 -10.12 -0.27 5.48
CA GLN A 147 -9.36 0.49 4.47
C GLN A 147 -9.89 0.17 3.05
N SER A 148 -10.33 1.19 2.33
CA SER A 148 -10.73 1.11 0.92
C SER A 148 -9.61 1.58 -0.01
N LEU A 149 -9.55 0.95 -1.20
CA LEU A 149 -8.65 1.32 -2.30
C LEU A 149 -9.42 1.83 -3.52
N SER A 150 -10.73 2.05 -3.38
CA SER A 150 -11.65 2.36 -4.48
C SER A 150 -11.23 3.54 -5.36
N LYS A 151 -10.52 4.52 -4.79
CA LYS A 151 -10.02 5.70 -5.49
C LYS A 151 -8.53 5.65 -5.84
N THR A 152 -7.77 4.69 -5.31
CA THR A 152 -6.30 4.68 -5.43
C THR A 152 -5.82 4.54 -6.87
N SER A 153 -6.46 3.73 -7.71
CA SER A 153 -6.06 3.59 -9.12
C SER A 153 -6.35 4.84 -9.95
N TRP A 154 -7.45 5.53 -9.64
CA TRP A 154 -7.80 6.81 -10.27
C TRP A 154 -6.82 7.91 -9.90
N ASP A 155 -6.53 8.03 -8.61
CA ASP A 155 -5.53 8.94 -8.08
C ASP A 155 -4.15 8.78 -8.74
N LEU A 156 -3.69 7.54 -8.96
CA LEU A 156 -2.45 7.27 -9.67
C LEU A 156 -2.54 7.73 -11.13
N ARG A 157 -3.65 7.45 -11.81
CA ARG A 157 -3.87 7.87 -13.20
C ARG A 157 -3.87 9.40 -13.34
N ASP A 158 -4.52 10.10 -12.42
CA ASP A 158 -4.60 11.56 -12.36
C ASP A 158 -3.22 12.19 -12.07
N ALA A 159 -2.39 11.50 -11.26
CA ALA A 159 -1.00 11.88 -11.03
C ALA A 159 -0.04 11.57 -12.21
N GLY A 160 -0.58 11.06 -13.32
CA GLY A 160 0.14 10.78 -14.56
C GLY A 160 0.76 9.39 -14.65
N PHE A 161 0.40 8.47 -13.75
CA PHE A 161 0.82 7.07 -13.88
C PHE A 161 -0.03 6.33 -14.92
N ARG A 162 0.57 5.29 -15.50
CA ARG A 162 -0.07 4.35 -16.43
C ARG A 162 0.14 2.93 -15.92
N LEU A 163 -0.88 2.08 -16.06
CA LEU A 163 -0.77 0.67 -15.71
C LEU A 163 0.02 -0.04 -16.81
N VAL A 164 1.29 -0.34 -16.58
CA VAL A 164 2.17 -0.94 -17.60
C VAL A 164 2.22 -2.46 -17.55
N ALA A 165 1.77 -3.07 -16.45
CA ALA A 165 1.68 -4.52 -16.34
C ALA A 165 0.70 -4.94 -15.23
N ALA A 166 0.06 -6.08 -15.44
CA ALA A 166 -0.75 -6.76 -14.44
C ALA A 166 -0.47 -8.26 -14.49
N HIS A 167 -0.32 -8.90 -13.32
CA HIS A 167 -0.16 -10.34 -13.22
C HIS A 167 -0.70 -10.87 -11.90
N ARG A 168 -1.08 -12.14 -11.90
CA ARG A 168 -1.35 -12.93 -10.70
C ARG A 168 -0.02 -13.55 -10.27
N LEU A 169 0.32 -13.47 -9.00
CA LEU A 169 1.58 -13.96 -8.44
C LEU A 169 1.30 -15.08 -7.44
N GLN A 170 1.74 -16.29 -7.77
CA GLN A 170 1.72 -17.43 -6.86
C GLN A 170 3.09 -17.59 -6.20
N ARG A 171 3.10 -17.77 -4.88
CA ARG A 171 4.30 -18.06 -4.09
C ARG A 171 4.14 -19.46 -3.51
N ASN A 172 5.09 -20.35 -3.81
CA ASN A 172 4.95 -21.78 -3.48
C ASN A 172 4.85 -22.05 -1.97
N TRP A 173 5.38 -21.16 -1.13
CA TRP A 173 5.41 -21.29 0.33
C TRP A 173 4.45 -20.34 1.06
N LYS A 174 3.68 -19.51 0.35
CA LYS A 174 2.86 -18.47 0.99
C LYS A 174 1.57 -18.18 0.21
N PRO A 175 0.54 -19.03 0.37
CA PRO A 175 -0.80 -18.67 -0.08
C PRO A 175 -1.30 -17.44 0.69
N PRO A 176 -2.19 -16.62 0.10
CA PRO A 176 -2.83 -16.78 -1.21
C PRO A 176 -2.05 -16.18 -2.38
N VAL A 177 -2.56 -16.39 -3.60
CA VAL A 177 -2.17 -15.69 -4.84
C VAL A 177 -2.41 -14.18 -4.67
N ARG A 178 -1.54 -13.36 -5.28
CA ARG A 178 -1.67 -11.90 -5.28
C ARG A 178 -1.90 -11.36 -6.67
N LEU A 179 -2.87 -10.48 -6.84
CA LEU A 179 -2.90 -9.60 -8.00
C LEU A 179 -1.85 -8.50 -7.81
N VAL A 180 -0.97 -8.32 -8.79
CA VAL A 180 0.07 -7.31 -8.80
C VAL A 180 -0.15 -6.40 -10.01
N LEU A 181 -0.38 -5.11 -9.74
CA LEU A 181 -0.50 -4.06 -10.74
C LEU A 181 0.74 -3.17 -10.66
N ILE A 182 1.37 -2.91 -11.82
CA ILE A 182 2.56 -2.08 -11.95
C ILE A 182 2.16 -0.79 -12.65
N PHE A 183 2.24 0.31 -11.92
CA PHE A 183 2.01 1.65 -12.43
C PHE A 183 3.35 2.36 -12.60
N GLU A 184 3.56 3.03 -13.74
CA GLU A 184 4.76 3.79 -14.03
C GLU A 184 4.44 5.20 -14.52
N LYS A 185 5.34 6.13 -14.21
CA LYS A 185 5.30 7.51 -14.67
C LYS A 185 6.54 7.79 -15.53
N GLY A 186 6.34 8.25 -16.76
CA GLY A 186 7.45 8.57 -17.68
C GLY A 186 7.07 8.44 -19.16
N GLN A 187 7.97 8.88 -20.05
CA GLN A 187 7.67 9.02 -21.49
C GLN A 187 7.40 7.69 -22.24
N GLY A 188 7.77 6.55 -21.67
CA GLY A 188 7.49 5.23 -22.23
C GLY A 188 6.27 4.52 -21.63
N ALA A 189 5.64 5.07 -20.60
CA ALA A 189 4.58 4.38 -19.88
C ALA A 189 3.28 4.35 -20.72
N ARG A 190 2.81 3.14 -21.04
CA ARG A 190 1.58 2.90 -21.79
C ARG A 190 0.66 1.97 -21.02
N ASP A 191 -0.63 2.28 -21.05
CA ASP A 191 -1.63 1.42 -20.40
C ASP A 191 -1.71 0.08 -21.13
N VAL A 192 -1.57 -1.02 -20.38
CA VAL A 192 -1.94 -2.35 -20.85
C VAL A 192 -3.44 -2.54 -20.77
N GLN A 193 -3.97 -3.43 -21.60
CA GLN A 193 -5.34 -3.87 -21.46
C GLN A 193 -5.52 -4.59 -20.11
N PHE A 194 -6.53 -4.16 -19.36
CA PHE A 194 -6.80 -4.68 -18.02
C PHE A 194 -8.30 -4.63 -17.72
N PRO A 195 -8.90 -5.67 -17.08
CA PRO A 195 -10.32 -5.71 -16.76
C PRO A 195 -10.64 -4.77 -15.59
N TRP A 196 -10.70 -3.47 -15.88
CA TRP A 196 -10.90 -2.42 -14.87
C TRP A 196 -12.19 -2.60 -14.07
N GLU A 197 -13.29 -3.03 -14.69
CA GLU A 197 -14.55 -3.26 -13.97
C GLU A 197 -14.43 -4.39 -12.94
N LEU A 198 -13.76 -5.51 -13.31
CA LEU A 198 -13.47 -6.59 -12.37
C LEU A 198 -12.60 -6.11 -11.19
N PHE A 199 -11.62 -5.25 -11.48
CA PHE A 199 -10.79 -4.66 -10.44
C PHE A 199 -11.57 -3.70 -9.54
N ARG A 200 -12.47 -2.88 -10.09
CA ARG A 200 -13.34 -1.98 -9.32
C ARG A 200 -14.20 -2.78 -8.34
N GLU A 201 -14.78 -3.89 -8.77
CA GLU A 201 -15.51 -4.80 -7.88
C GLU A 201 -14.60 -5.42 -6.79
N LEU A 202 -13.33 -5.74 -7.13
CA LEU A 202 -12.37 -6.27 -6.17
C LEU A 202 -12.09 -5.27 -5.05
N VAL A 203 -11.96 -3.97 -5.38
CA VAL A 203 -11.58 -2.91 -4.43
C VAL A 203 -12.78 -2.12 -3.86
N ALA A 204 -14.00 -2.42 -4.30
CA ALA A 204 -15.26 -1.90 -3.75
C ALA A 204 -15.63 -2.59 -2.43
N THR A 205 -14.67 -2.67 -1.52
CA THR A 205 -14.73 -3.40 -0.24
C THR A 205 -13.65 -2.84 0.67
N CYS A 206 -13.54 -3.44 1.85
CA CYS A 206 -12.49 -3.16 2.81
C CYS A 206 -11.38 -4.20 2.78
N PHE A 207 -10.20 -3.77 3.18
CA PHE A 207 -9.08 -4.65 3.47
C PHE A 207 -8.78 -4.59 4.97
N LYS A 208 -8.33 -5.72 5.53
CA LYS A 208 -7.91 -5.81 6.94
C LYS A 208 -6.62 -5.06 7.23
N GLN A 209 -5.83 -4.81 6.19
CA GLN A 209 -4.55 -4.11 6.28
C GLN A 209 -4.21 -3.51 4.92
N VAL A 210 -3.71 -2.27 4.93
CA VAL A 210 -3.09 -1.62 3.78
C VAL A 210 -1.79 -0.98 4.27
N ASP A 211 -0.67 -1.45 3.76
CA ASP A 211 0.65 -0.88 4.03
C ASP A 211 1.21 -0.26 2.77
N VAL A 212 1.84 0.90 2.90
CA VAL A 212 2.59 1.51 1.82
C VAL A 212 4.05 1.61 2.21
N TRP A 213 4.91 1.17 1.32
CA TRP A 213 6.36 1.12 1.50
C TRP A 213 7.04 1.93 0.41
N ALA A 214 7.91 2.85 0.79
CA ALA A 214 8.77 3.59 -0.11
C ALA A 214 10.13 2.90 -0.17
N ASN A 215 10.41 2.19 -1.26
CA ASN A 215 11.75 1.67 -1.50
C ASN A 215 12.62 2.81 -2.01
N GLU A 216 13.89 2.78 -1.61
CA GLU A 216 14.85 3.73 -2.14
C GLU A 216 15.11 3.54 -3.63
N ARG A 217 15.75 4.55 -4.19
CA ARG A 217 16.18 4.59 -5.58
C ARG A 217 17.02 3.35 -5.87
N ARG A 218 16.50 2.48 -6.72
CA ARG A 218 17.18 1.28 -7.17
C ARG A 218 18.36 1.65 -8.09
N PRO A 219 19.26 0.69 -8.44
CA PRO A 219 20.34 0.94 -9.39
C PRO A 219 19.87 1.46 -10.76
N ASP A 220 18.62 1.18 -11.14
CA ASP A 220 17.95 1.71 -12.32
C ASP A 220 17.49 3.18 -12.16
N ASN A 221 17.85 3.83 -11.05
CA ASN A 221 17.46 5.18 -10.67
C ASN A 221 15.95 5.38 -10.47
N LEU A 222 15.16 4.31 -10.32
CA LEU A 222 13.73 4.42 -10.07
C LEU A 222 13.40 4.33 -8.58
N VAL A 223 12.52 5.21 -8.13
CA VAL A 223 11.90 5.16 -6.80
C VAL A 223 10.64 4.30 -6.89
N VAL A 224 10.57 3.23 -6.10
CA VAL A 224 9.47 2.27 -6.16
C VAL A 224 8.66 2.31 -4.87
N HIS A 225 7.38 2.70 -4.96
CA HIS A 225 6.45 2.54 -3.85
C HIS A 225 5.67 1.23 -3.99
N THR A 226 5.51 0.48 -2.91
CA THR A 226 4.72 -0.76 -2.88
C THR A 226 3.54 -0.58 -1.93
N VAL A 227 2.33 -0.77 -2.45
CA VAL A 227 1.10 -0.88 -1.66
C VAL A 227 0.81 -2.38 -1.47
N ASN A 228 0.89 -2.86 -0.24
CA ASN A 228 0.55 -4.23 0.12
C ASN A 228 -0.80 -4.26 0.82
N CYS A 229 -1.72 -5.08 0.29
CA CYS A 229 -3.05 -5.22 0.85
C CYS A 229 -3.20 -6.61 1.49
N GLY A 230 -3.80 -6.62 2.68
CA GLY A 230 -4.13 -7.82 3.43
C GLY A 230 -5.31 -8.59 2.82
N ALA A 231 -5.94 -9.42 3.65
CA ALA A 231 -7.17 -10.09 3.24
C ALA A 231 -8.31 -9.07 3.09
N ARG A 232 -9.18 -9.33 2.12
CA ARG A 232 -10.47 -8.63 1.93
C ARG A 232 -11.39 -8.89 3.13
N ASP A 233 -12.16 -7.89 3.53
CA ASP A 233 -13.15 -7.96 4.60
C ASP A 233 -14.48 -7.39 4.09
N ASP A 234 -15.30 -8.28 3.52
CA ASP A 234 -16.57 -7.93 2.90
C ASP A 234 -17.65 -7.50 3.89
N LYS A 235 -17.43 -7.70 5.19
CA LYS A 235 -18.37 -7.32 6.24
C LYS A 235 -18.06 -5.96 6.84
N ALA A 236 -16.89 -5.39 6.56
CA ALA A 236 -16.46 -4.12 7.11
C ALA A 236 -16.92 -2.94 6.24
N THR A 237 -17.36 -1.87 6.88
CA THR A 237 -17.64 -0.58 6.23
C THR A 237 -16.34 0.22 6.10
N PRO A 238 -16.09 0.90 4.96
CA PRO A 238 -14.92 1.74 4.82
C PRO A 238 -14.90 2.84 5.87
N ALA A 239 -13.87 2.86 6.71
CA ALA A 239 -13.58 3.95 7.63
C ALA A 239 -12.55 4.92 7.03
N TYR A 240 -11.67 4.39 6.17
CA TYR A 240 -10.58 5.14 5.56
C TYR A 240 -10.38 4.73 4.11
N GLY A 241 -10.01 5.67 3.25
CA GLY A 241 -9.59 5.41 1.87
C GLY A 241 -8.14 5.81 1.66
N LEU A 242 -7.32 4.93 1.06
CA LEU A 242 -5.98 5.30 0.63
C LEU A 242 -6.07 6.22 -0.59
N ARG A 243 -5.44 7.40 -0.49
CA ARG A 243 -5.37 8.40 -1.55
C ARG A 243 -3.93 8.62 -2.03
N PHE A 244 -3.80 9.12 -3.25
CA PHE A 244 -2.53 9.57 -3.81
C PHE A 244 -2.74 10.90 -4.57
N ALA A 245 -2.07 11.97 -4.15
CA ALA A 245 -2.24 13.28 -4.76
C ALA A 245 -0.92 14.06 -4.71
N GLY A 246 -0.60 14.81 -5.77
CA GLY A 246 0.63 15.61 -5.82
C GLY A 246 1.94 14.80 -5.73
N GLY A 247 1.90 13.47 -5.92
CA GLY A 247 3.04 12.57 -5.74
C GLY A 247 3.17 12.00 -4.32
N ASP A 248 2.26 12.36 -3.41
CA ASP A 248 2.29 11.99 -2.01
C ASP A 248 1.14 11.05 -1.66
N TRP A 249 1.39 10.12 -0.74
CA TRP A 249 0.38 9.19 -0.22
C TRP A 249 -0.43 9.85 0.88
N GLY A 250 -1.70 9.48 0.98
CA GLY A 250 -2.58 10.01 1.99
C GLY A 250 -3.72 9.11 2.39
N VAL A 251 -4.47 9.54 3.40
CA VAL A 251 -5.66 8.87 3.91
C VAL A 251 -6.81 9.86 3.88
N GLN A 252 -7.95 9.42 3.37
CA GLN A 252 -9.21 10.14 3.47
C GLN A 252 -10.12 9.40 4.44
N THR A 253 -10.65 10.08 5.45
CA THR A 253 -11.67 9.49 6.31
C THR A 253 -12.97 9.33 5.52
N ALA A 254 -13.67 8.22 5.74
CA ALA A 254 -15.03 8.10 5.30
C ALA A 254 -15.90 8.93 6.24
N ILE A 255 -16.06 10.23 5.94
CA ILE A 255 -17.07 11.04 6.63
C ILE A 255 -18.41 10.37 6.35
N SER A 256 -19.14 10.03 7.41
CA SER A 256 -20.54 9.65 7.35
C SER A 256 -21.36 10.84 6.83
N SER A 257 -21.38 11.02 5.52
CA SER A 257 -22.33 11.89 4.85
C SER A 257 -22.56 11.35 3.44
N LEU A 258 -23.67 10.64 3.31
CA LEU A 258 -24.28 10.25 2.04
C LEU A 258 -23.46 9.28 1.20
N TRP A 259 -23.52 8.01 1.59
CA TRP A 259 -23.74 6.97 0.58
C TRP A 259 -25.05 7.31 -0.12
N ILE A 260 -24.99 8.04 -1.22
CA ILE A 260 -26.02 7.93 -2.27
C ILE A 260 -25.82 6.53 -2.84
N THR A 261 -26.38 5.55 -2.15
CA THR A 261 -26.97 4.38 -2.80
C THR A 261 -28.00 4.91 -3.79
N ASP A 262 -27.87 4.48 -5.04
CA ASP A 262 -28.98 4.31 -5.98
C ASP A 262 -29.96 5.48 -6.16
N LEU A 263 -29.73 6.25 -7.23
CA LEU A 263 -30.82 6.83 -8.02
C LEU A 263 -30.54 6.56 -9.51
N TRP A 264 -30.52 5.28 -9.85
CA TRP A 264 -31.05 4.80 -11.13
C TRP A 264 -32.07 3.72 -10.79
N ILE A 265 -33.35 4.00 -11.10
CA ILE A 265 -34.60 3.19 -11.10
C ILE A 265 -35.69 4.09 -10.48
N THR A 266 -36.81 4.48 -11.10
CA THR A 266 -37.47 4.23 -12.40
C THR A 266 -38.67 5.19 -12.46
N LYS A 267 -39.17 5.45 -13.69
CA LYS A 267 -40.51 5.97 -14.07
C LYS A 267 -40.71 7.49 -14.07
N GLY A 268 -41.03 7.97 -15.28
CA GLY A 268 -41.48 9.32 -15.62
C GLY A 268 -41.10 9.62 -17.06
#